data_AF-A0A2S6QLT0-F1
#
_entry.id   AF-A0A2S6QLT0-F1
#
_cell.length_a   1.000
_cell.length_b   1.000
_cell.length_c   1.000
_cell.angle_alpha   90.00
_cell.angle_beta   90.00
_cell.angle_gamma   90.00
#
_symmetry.space_group_name_H-M   'P 1'
#
loop_
_entity.id
_entity.type
_entity.pdbx_description
1 polymer ?
#
loop_
_entity_poly.entity_id
_entity_poly.type
_entity_poly.pdbx_seq_one_letter_code
_entity_poly.pdbx_strand_id
1 'polypeptide(L)'
;MRPDEIIVARMGSGLSIGRSVQGDSLTRTQRTERVRIATGRNKVARLPADRIVLATGVVTTRVEQVMEFRQECASLSSQVDLNEIWEVVKNESVSFVLNDLAELYWGACPSPSQKVALLFRLEETDSPYFVQSEDGYVPRTQESLDEIRASLQRVADNDEAACMLMGNLADGNLPTPMNAYQGVLLEYLKVKTALKILLISIY
;
A
#
# COMPACT_ATOMS: atom_id res chain seq x y z
N MET A 1 16.94 8.57 -18.25
CA MET A 1 15.69 8.03 -18.84
C MET A 1 15.75 8.17 -20.35
N ARG A 2 15.54 7.09 -21.07
CA ARG A 2 15.52 7.02 -22.54
C ARG A 2 14.10 7.29 -23.05
N PRO A 3 13.94 7.83 -24.27
CA PRO A 3 12.64 7.85 -24.92
C PRO A 3 12.15 6.42 -25.10
N ASP A 4 10.83 6.22 -24.99
CA ASP A 4 10.18 4.92 -25.10
C ASP A 4 10.55 3.90 -24.01
N GLU A 5 11.21 4.34 -22.94
CA GLU A 5 11.51 3.51 -21.78
C GLU A 5 10.25 3.28 -20.92
N ILE A 6 10.06 2.05 -20.44
CA ILE A 6 9.06 1.72 -19.42
C ILE A 6 9.53 2.27 -18.08
N ILE A 7 8.65 3.02 -17.41
CA ILE A 7 8.90 3.64 -16.13
C ILE A 7 7.72 3.43 -15.18
N VAL A 8 7.99 3.47 -13.88
CA VAL A 8 6.98 3.47 -12.82
C VAL A 8 6.91 4.87 -12.22
N ALA A 9 5.71 5.41 -12.14
CA ALA A 9 5.47 6.72 -11.56
C ALA A 9 4.36 6.66 -10.51
N ARG A 10 4.48 7.50 -9.48
CA ARG A 10 3.47 7.68 -8.45
C ARG A 10 2.40 8.66 -8.94
N MET A 11 1.17 8.17 -9.10
CA MET A 11 -0.01 8.96 -9.42
C MET A 11 -0.87 9.18 -8.17
N GLY A 12 -1.89 10.05 -8.25
CA GLY A 12 -2.80 10.30 -7.13
C GLY A 12 -3.59 9.07 -6.68
N SER A 13 -3.69 8.04 -7.53
CA SER A 13 -4.36 6.76 -7.25
C SER A 13 -3.38 5.62 -6.93
N GLY A 14 -2.11 5.92 -6.65
CA GLY A 14 -1.06 4.92 -6.40
C GLY A 14 -0.04 4.79 -7.53
N LEU A 15 0.75 3.72 -7.52
CA LEU A 15 1.77 3.46 -8.54
C LEU A 15 1.15 3.12 -9.89
N SER A 16 1.83 3.53 -10.95
CA SER A 16 1.42 3.19 -12.32
C SER A 16 2.61 3.03 -13.23
N ILE A 17 2.56 1.96 -14.03
CA ILE A 17 3.53 1.67 -15.07
C ILE A 17 3.15 2.48 -16.30
N GLY A 18 4.11 3.08 -16.99
CA GLY A 18 3.86 3.82 -18.23
C GLY A 18 5.10 3.85 -19.09
N ARG A 19 4.96 4.28 -20.34
CA ARG A 19 6.08 4.53 -21.23
C ARG A 19 6.44 6.00 -21.22
N SER A 20 7.72 6.33 -21.12
CA SER A 20 8.22 7.69 -21.31
C SER A 20 7.97 8.14 -22.74
N VAL A 21 7.16 9.19 -22.91
CA VAL A 21 6.94 9.84 -24.20
C VAL A 21 7.77 11.10 -24.21
N GLN A 22 8.60 11.27 -25.24
CA GLN A 22 9.48 12.43 -25.36
C GLN A 22 8.68 13.73 -25.21
N GLY A 23 9.03 14.52 -24.20
CA GLY A 23 8.72 15.94 -24.08
C GLY A 23 10.02 16.64 -23.75
N ASP A 24 10.40 17.62 -24.57
CA ASP A 24 11.63 18.43 -24.58
C ASP A 24 12.81 17.91 -23.76
N SER A 25 13.78 17.37 -24.50
CA SER A 25 15.10 16.99 -24.05
C SER A 25 15.75 18.07 -23.18
N LEU A 26 15.91 17.76 -21.88
CA LEU A 26 17.13 17.94 -21.09
C LEU A 26 18.02 19.13 -21.50
N THR A 27 17.57 20.36 -21.23
CA THR A 27 18.48 21.48 -21.01
C THR A 27 18.57 21.71 -19.52
N ARG A 28 19.78 21.47 -18.98
CA ARG A 28 20.30 21.63 -17.62
C ARG A 28 19.99 23.03 -17.03
N THR A 29 18.73 23.35 -16.78
CA THR A 29 18.28 24.52 -16.00
C THR A 29 16.75 24.52 -15.94
N GLN A 30 16.18 23.85 -14.94
CA GLN A 30 15.08 24.35 -14.10
C GLN A 30 14.45 23.19 -13.31
N ARG A 31 14.17 23.47 -12.04
CA ARG A 31 13.67 22.56 -10.99
C ARG A 31 12.21 22.09 -11.22
N THR A 32 11.71 22.15 -12.46
CA THR A 32 10.32 21.90 -12.86
C THR A 32 10.25 21.14 -14.19
N GLU A 33 11.15 20.17 -14.40
CA GLU A 33 11.09 19.27 -15.55
C GLU A 33 9.86 18.34 -15.42
N ARG A 34 8.90 18.50 -16.35
CA ARG A 34 7.67 17.71 -16.39
C ARG A 34 7.78 16.62 -17.45
N VAL A 35 7.86 15.38 -17.00
CA VAL A 35 7.91 14.18 -17.83
C VAL A 35 6.52 13.78 -18.30
N ARG A 36 6.40 13.42 -19.58
CA ARG A 36 5.17 12.87 -20.16
C ARG A 36 5.25 11.35 -20.15
N ILE A 37 4.25 10.72 -19.55
CA ILE A 37 4.15 9.26 -19.47
C ILE A 37 2.87 8.77 -20.14
N ALA A 38 2.98 7.82 -21.07
CA ALA A 38 1.84 7.12 -21.63
C ALA A 38 1.48 5.95 -20.72
N THR A 39 0.38 6.10 -19.97
CA THR A 39 -0.15 5.09 -19.03
C THR A 39 -1.22 4.20 -19.65
N GLY A 40 -1.50 4.30 -20.95
CA GLY A 40 -2.37 3.35 -21.66
C GLY A 40 -2.51 3.68 -23.13
N ARG A 41 -3.51 3.09 -23.81
CA ARG A 41 -3.73 3.29 -25.25
C ARG A 41 -3.88 4.76 -25.67
N ASN A 42 -4.50 5.60 -24.83
CA ASN A 42 -4.73 7.04 -25.12
C ASN A 42 -4.56 7.97 -23.89
N LYS A 43 -3.97 7.49 -22.79
CA LYS A 43 -3.77 8.31 -21.59
C LYS A 43 -2.32 8.74 -21.47
N VAL A 44 -2.07 10.04 -21.60
CA VAL A 44 -0.76 10.65 -21.34
C VAL A 44 -0.87 11.52 -20.09
N ALA A 45 -0.09 11.18 -19.05
CA ALA A 45 0.01 11.98 -17.84
C ALA A 45 1.27 12.84 -17.89
N ARG A 46 1.18 14.08 -17.40
CA ARG A 46 2.31 15.01 -17.30
C ARG A 46 2.68 15.22 -15.84
N LEU A 47 3.72 14.54 -15.39
CA LEU A 47 4.14 14.47 -14.00
C LEU A 47 5.50 15.17 -13.82
N PRO A 48 5.76 15.82 -12.69
CA PRO A 48 7.12 16.25 -12.37
C PRO A 48 8.03 15.04 -12.14
N ALA A 49 9.34 15.21 -12.39
CA ALA A 49 10.32 14.13 -12.37
C ALA A 49 10.47 13.46 -10.99
N ASP A 50 10.18 14.18 -9.91
CA ASP A 50 10.12 13.69 -8.53
C ASP A 50 9.10 12.54 -8.32
N ARG A 51 8.08 12.44 -9.19
CA ARG A 51 7.09 11.37 -9.13
C ARG A 51 7.52 10.09 -9.83
N ILE A 52 8.68 10.07 -10.49
CA ILE A 52 9.21 8.86 -11.14
C ILE A 52 9.92 8.05 -10.07
N VAL A 53 9.39 6.85 -9.79
CA VAL A 53 9.90 5.97 -8.74
C VAL A 53 10.96 5.01 -9.29
N LEU A 54 10.78 4.53 -10.53
CA LEU A 54 11.72 3.59 -11.14
C LEU A 54 11.79 3.77 -12.66
N ALA A 55 13.01 3.81 -13.18
CA ALA A 55 13.32 3.67 -14.60
C ALA A 55 13.83 2.25 -14.87
N THR A 56 13.12 1.48 -15.71
CA THR A 56 13.36 0.03 -15.84
C THR A 56 14.48 -0.33 -16.82
N GLY A 57 14.92 0.61 -17.65
CA GLY A 57 15.85 0.39 -18.76
C GLY A 57 15.23 -0.28 -20.00
N VAL A 58 13.99 -0.77 -19.90
CA VAL A 58 13.30 -1.50 -20.98
C VAL A 58 12.71 -0.49 -21.96
N VAL A 59 13.19 -0.49 -23.20
CA VAL A 59 12.68 0.41 -24.26
C VAL A 59 11.71 -0.35 -25.16
N THR A 60 10.50 0.16 -25.33
CA THR A 60 9.51 -0.39 -26.25
C THR A 60 8.67 0.69 -26.90
N THR A 61 8.45 0.57 -28.21
CA THR A 61 7.56 1.46 -28.96
C THR A 61 6.12 0.93 -29.05
N ARG A 62 5.89 -0.34 -28.67
CA ARG A 62 4.62 -1.04 -28.87
C ARG A 62 3.80 -1.03 -27.58
N VAL A 63 2.56 -0.54 -27.67
CA VAL A 63 1.64 -0.49 -26.53
C VAL A 63 1.32 -1.90 -25.99
N GLU A 64 1.27 -2.90 -26.86
CA GLU A 64 1.05 -4.30 -26.51
C GLU A 64 2.13 -4.82 -25.55
N GLN A 65 3.41 -4.53 -25.83
CA GLN A 65 4.53 -4.95 -24.98
C GLN A 65 4.49 -4.27 -23.61
N VAL A 66 4.05 -3.02 -23.54
CA VAL A 66 3.82 -2.34 -22.25
C VAL A 66 2.70 -3.06 -21.47
N MET A 67 1.67 -3.54 -22.15
CA MET A 67 0.56 -4.23 -21.50
C MET A 67 0.94 -5.63 -21.03
N GLU A 68 1.69 -6.38 -21.83
CA GLU A 68 2.29 -7.66 -21.45
C GLU A 68 3.19 -7.48 -20.21
N PHE A 69 4.07 -6.47 -20.23
CA PHE A 69 4.94 -6.15 -19.09
C PHE A 69 4.13 -5.83 -17.83
N ARG A 70 3.03 -5.08 -17.94
CA ARG A 70 2.15 -4.83 -16.79
C ARG A 70 1.51 -6.09 -16.26
N GLN A 71 1.04 -6.96 -17.15
CA GLN A 71 0.41 -8.21 -16.76
C GLN A 71 1.41 -9.14 -16.06
N GLU A 72 2.64 -9.20 -16.58
CA GLU A 72 3.75 -9.93 -15.97
C GLU A 72 4.06 -9.37 -14.57
N CYS A 73 4.21 -8.04 -14.43
CA CYS A 73 4.47 -7.40 -13.14
C CYS A 73 3.36 -7.66 -12.13
N ALA A 74 2.09 -7.61 -12.55
CA ALA A 74 0.96 -7.88 -11.68
C ALA A 74 0.89 -9.36 -11.25
N SER A 75 1.22 -10.28 -12.16
CA SER A 75 1.32 -11.70 -11.86
C SER A 75 2.45 -11.97 -10.86
N LEU A 76 3.63 -11.41 -11.10
CA LEU A 76 4.77 -11.53 -10.19
C LEU A 76 4.48 -10.92 -8.83
N SER A 77 3.89 -9.71 -8.79
CA SER A 77 3.58 -9.05 -7.51
C SER A 77 2.64 -9.90 -6.68
N SER A 78 1.65 -10.56 -7.31
CA SER A 78 0.73 -11.45 -6.59
C SER A 78 1.41 -12.62 -5.88
N GLN A 79 2.56 -13.07 -6.39
CA GLN A 79 3.34 -14.20 -5.88
C GLN A 79 4.46 -13.80 -4.90
N VAL A 80 4.78 -12.51 -4.79
CA VAL A 80 5.80 -12.03 -3.86
C VAL A 80 5.29 -12.11 -2.43
N ASP A 81 5.98 -12.87 -1.59
CA ASP A 81 5.77 -12.86 -0.15
C ASP A 81 6.77 -11.91 0.52
N LEU A 82 6.27 -10.73 0.96
CA LEU A 82 7.08 -9.76 1.68
C LEU A 82 7.56 -10.27 3.05
N ASN A 83 6.89 -11.27 3.61
CA ASN A 83 7.30 -11.88 4.87
C ASN A 83 8.65 -12.58 4.74
N GLU A 84 8.91 -13.27 3.62
CA GLU A 84 10.19 -13.96 3.40
C GLU A 84 11.35 -12.96 3.36
N ILE A 85 11.18 -11.85 2.62
CA ILE A 85 12.20 -10.80 2.55
C ILE A 85 12.40 -10.19 3.94
N TRP A 86 11.30 -9.88 4.63
CA TRP A 86 11.33 -9.29 5.96
C TRP A 86 12.02 -10.20 6.99
N GLU A 87 11.76 -11.51 6.99
CA GLU A 87 12.39 -12.48 7.88
C GLU A 87 13.93 -12.48 7.78
N VAL A 88 14.46 -12.22 6.58
CA VAL A 88 15.90 -12.11 6.34
C VAL A 88 16.46 -10.80 6.89
N VAL A 89 15.75 -9.68 6.70
CA VAL A 89 16.27 -8.33 7.02
C VAL A 89 15.80 -7.77 8.36
N LYS A 90 14.87 -8.42 9.08
CA LYS A 90 14.23 -7.87 10.29
C LYS A 90 15.18 -7.50 11.44
N ASN A 91 16.38 -8.09 11.46
CA ASN A 91 17.41 -7.81 12.45
C ASN A 91 18.39 -6.71 12.00
N GLU A 92 18.30 -6.30 10.74
CA GLU A 92 19.12 -5.25 10.15
C GLU A 92 18.33 -3.95 10.18
N SER A 93 18.60 -3.09 11.17
CA SER A 93 17.96 -1.77 11.32
C SER A 93 18.45 -0.75 10.27
N VAL A 94 18.78 -1.20 9.07
CA VAL A 94 19.38 -0.42 7.99
C VAL A 94 18.36 -0.24 6.87
N SER A 95 18.47 0.86 6.12
CA SER A 95 17.68 1.08 4.91
C SER A 95 18.21 0.23 3.76
N PHE A 96 17.33 -0.49 3.09
CA PHE A 96 17.64 -1.27 1.89
C PHE A 96 17.11 -0.58 0.64
N VAL A 97 17.92 -0.57 -0.41
CA VAL A 97 17.46 -0.09 -1.72
C VAL A 97 16.63 -1.19 -2.38
N LEU A 98 15.70 -0.81 -3.28
CA LEU A 98 14.87 -1.76 -4.02
C LEU A 98 15.67 -2.86 -4.74
N ASN A 99 16.86 -2.53 -5.25
CA ASN A 99 17.74 -3.53 -5.89
C ASN A 99 18.18 -4.60 -4.89
N ASP A 100 18.60 -4.20 -3.69
CA ASP A 100 19.11 -5.12 -2.68
C ASP A 100 17.99 -6.06 -2.22
N LEU A 101 16.79 -5.52 -1.97
CA LEU A 101 15.63 -6.34 -1.62
C LEU A 101 15.24 -7.32 -2.74
N ALA A 102 15.33 -6.89 -4.00
CA ALA A 102 15.05 -7.76 -5.14
C ALA A 102 16.13 -8.85 -5.30
N GLU A 103 17.39 -8.53 -4.99
CA GLU A 103 18.49 -9.49 -4.99
C GLU A 103 18.37 -10.51 -3.86
N LEU A 104 17.88 -10.11 -2.70
CA LEU A 104 17.60 -11.01 -1.58
C LEU A 104 16.51 -12.04 -1.92
N TYR A 105 15.49 -11.65 -2.68
CA TYR A 105 14.37 -12.53 -3.01
C TYR A 105 14.60 -13.41 -4.25
N TRP A 106 15.06 -12.82 -5.37
CA TRP A 106 15.26 -13.55 -6.64
C TRP A 106 16.72 -13.93 -6.93
N GLY A 107 17.66 -13.52 -6.08
CA GLY A 107 19.09 -13.72 -6.31
C GLY A 107 19.70 -12.66 -7.22
N ALA A 108 20.92 -12.93 -7.69
CA ALA A 108 21.71 -11.97 -8.45
C ALA A 108 21.02 -11.56 -9.78
N CYS A 109 21.04 -10.26 -10.07
CA CYS A 109 20.48 -9.64 -11.28
C CYS A 109 18.96 -9.82 -11.47
N PRO A 110 18.12 -9.30 -10.55
CA PRO A 110 16.67 -9.32 -10.71
C PRO A 110 16.23 -8.59 -11.98
N SER A 111 15.27 -9.18 -12.69
CA SER A 111 14.73 -8.63 -13.92
C SER A 111 13.99 -7.32 -13.66
N PRO A 112 13.84 -6.44 -14.67
CA PRO A 112 13.08 -5.22 -14.49
C PRO A 112 11.62 -5.47 -14.07
N SER A 113 10.99 -6.54 -14.58
CA SER A 113 9.63 -6.93 -14.18
C SER A 113 9.56 -7.35 -12.70
N GLN A 114 10.58 -8.05 -12.19
CA GLN A 114 10.68 -8.45 -10.78
C GLN A 114 10.83 -7.23 -9.85
N LYS A 115 11.69 -6.28 -10.21
CA LYS A 115 11.87 -5.03 -9.44
C LYS A 115 10.58 -4.23 -9.36
N VAL A 116 9.86 -4.12 -10.48
CA VAL A 116 8.57 -3.44 -10.54
C VAL A 116 7.55 -4.19 -9.68
N ALA A 117 7.47 -5.51 -9.80
CA ALA A 117 6.55 -6.33 -9.00
C ALA A 117 6.76 -6.16 -7.49
N LEU A 118 8.02 -6.18 -7.03
CA LEU A 118 8.36 -5.94 -5.63
C LEU A 118 7.99 -4.52 -5.19
N LEU A 119 8.28 -3.52 -6.01
CA LEU A 119 7.90 -2.14 -5.74
C LEU A 119 6.39 -1.98 -5.55
N PHE A 120 5.58 -2.65 -6.38
CA PHE A 120 4.12 -2.64 -6.22
C PHE A 120 3.65 -3.23 -4.89
N ARG A 121 4.32 -4.29 -4.40
CA ARG A 121 4.01 -4.87 -3.09
C ARG A 121 4.47 -4.01 -1.92
N LEU A 122 5.66 -3.40 -2.01
CA LEU A 122 6.19 -2.53 -0.95
C LEU A 122 5.35 -1.26 -0.75
N GLU A 123 4.71 -0.79 -1.82
CA GLU A 123 3.91 0.45 -1.84
C GLU A 123 2.41 0.20 -1.68
N GLU A 124 2.02 -1.07 -1.48
CA GLU A 124 0.66 -1.43 -1.15
C GLU A 124 0.33 -0.87 0.24
N THR A 125 -0.80 -0.17 0.36
CA THR A 125 -1.19 0.59 1.56
C THR A 125 -1.26 -0.30 2.82
N ASP A 126 -1.46 -1.59 2.63
CA ASP A 126 -1.61 -2.57 3.70
C ASP A 126 -0.32 -3.33 4.02
N SER A 127 0.84 -2.96 3.49
CA SER A 127 2.10 -3.65 3.79
C SER A 127 2.62 -3.26 5.18
N PRO A 128 2.57 -4.16 6.20
CA PRO A 128 3.04 -3.82 7.53
C PRO A 128 4.56 -3.95 7.66
N TYR A 129 5.22 -4.66 6.74
CA TYR A 129 6.60 -5.13 6.89
C TYR A 129 7.67 -4.06 6.72
N PHE A 130 7.44 -3.10 5.82
CA PHE A 130 8.44 -2.10 5.44
C PHE A 130 7.90 -0.68 5.60
N VAL A 131 8.81 0.25 5.90
CA VAL A 131 8.54 1.69 5.94
C VAL A 131 9.39 2.36 4.88
N GLN A 132 8.78 3.20 4.06
CA GLN A 132 9.51 4.03 3.10
C GLN A 132 10.25 5.15 3.83
N SER A 133 11.55 5.25 3.58
CA SER A 133 12.45 6.33 3.99
C SER A 133 12.97 7.08 2.76
N GLU A 134 13.73 8.17 2.95
CA GLU A 134 14.36 8.92 1.85
C GLU A 134 15.39 8.07 1.09
N ASP A 135 16.10 7.19 1.81
CA ASP A 135 17.18 6.36 1.27
C ASP A 135 16.73 4.93 0.90
N GLY A 136 15.43 4.62 0.94
CA GLY A 136 14.91 3.29 0.57
C GLY A 136 13.84 2.75 1.52
N TYR A 137 13.93 1.47 1.86
CA TYR A 137 12.94 0.75 2.66
C TYR A 137 13.59 0.21 3.93
N VAL A 138 13.02 0.57 5.07
CA VAL A 138 13.47 0.10 6.39
C VAL A 138 12.51 -1.00 6.86
N PRO A 139 13.02 -2.18 7.24
CA PRO A 139 12.19 -3.24 7.80
C PRO A 139 11.67 -2.84 9.19
N ARG A 140 10.41 -3.15 9.49
CA ARG A 140 9.87 -2.99 10.84
C ARG A 140 10.44 -4.04 11.77
N THR A 141 10.48 -3.75 13.07
CA THR A 141 10.84 -4.76 14.07
C THR A 141 9.70 -5.76 14.27
N GLN A 142 10.05 -6.97 14.74
CA GLN A 142 9.06 -7.99 15.10
C GLN A 142 8.05 -7.46 16.12
N GLU A 143 8.53 -6.72 17.13
CA GLU A 143 7.68 -6.09 18.15
C GLU A 143 6.65 -5.14 17.52
N SER A 144 7.08 -4.29 16.58
CA SER A 144 6.16 -3.38 15.87
C SER A 144 5.13 -4.14 15.02
N LEU A 145 5.52 -5.24 14.38
CA LEU A 145 4.58 -6.08 13.64
C LEU A 145 3.57 -6.78 14.55
N ASP A 146 4.02 -7.28 15.70
CA ASP A 146 3.15 -7.96 16.66
C ASP A 146 2.16 -6.97 17.28
N GLU A 147 2.58 -5.73 17.54
CA GLU A 147 1.68 -4.65 17.96
C GLU A 147 0.63 -4.31 16.88
N ILE A 148 1.05 -4.19 15.61
CA ILE A 148 0.14 -3.94 14.49
C ILE A 148 -0.87 -5.09 14.37
N ARG A 149 -0.41 -6.34 14.40
CA ARG A 149 -1.26 -7.53 14.34
C ARG A 149 -2.23 -7.59 15.53
N ALA A 150 -1.75 -7.34 16.74
CA ALA A 150 -2.59 -7.30 17.93
C ALA A 150 -3.62 -6.18 17.87
N SER A 151 -3.26 -5.02 17.31
CA SER A 151 -4.20 -3.91 17.11
C SER A 151 -5.30 -4.28 16.12
N LEU A 152 -4.93 -4.85 14.96
CA LEU A 152 -5.89 -5.30 13.95
C LEU A 152 -6.82 -6.40 14.49
N GLN A 153 -6.27 -7.36 15.24
CA GLN A 153 -7.08 -8.41 15.87
C GLN A 153 -8.09 -7.82 16.86
N ARG A 154 -7.67 -6.86 17.71
CA ARG A 154 -8.59 -6.20 18.65
C ARG A 154 -9.71 -5.45 17.92
N VAL A 155 -9.42 -4.81 16.79
CA VAL A 155 -10.46 -4.14 15.98
C VAL A 155 -11.44 -5.16 15.42
N ALA A 156 -10.95 -6.26 14.86
CA ALA A 156 -11.80 -7.34 14.34
C ALA A 156 -12.66 -7.98 15.45
N ASP A 157 -12.07 -8.27 16.61
CA ASP A 157 -12.77 -8.83 17.78
C ASP A 157 -13.85 -7.85 18.28
N ASN A 158 -13.56 -6.55 18.28
CA ASN A 158 -14.51 -5.51 18.67
C ASN A 158 -15.66 -5.39 17.66
N ASP A 159 -15.39 -5.42 16.36
CA ASP A 159 -16.40 -5.36 15.31
C ASP A 159 -17.33 -6.59 15.37
N GLU A 160 -16.76 -7.78 15.57
CA GLU A 160 -17.53 -9.01 15.76
C GLU A 160 -18.38 -8.93 17.03
N ALA A 161 -17.80 -8.47 18.14
CA ALA A 161 -18.50 -8.29 19.39
C ALA A 161 -19.63 -7.25 19.30
N ALA A 162 -19.45 -6.18 18.52
CA ALA A 162 -20.49 -5.19 18.24
C ALA A 162 -21.61 -5.79 17.39
N CYS A 163 -21.28 -6.56 16.34
CA CYS A 163 -22.26 -7.28 15.53
C CYS A 163 -23.10 -8.26 16.38
N MET A 164 -22.45 -9.07 17.21
CA MET A 164 -23.11 -9.98 18.15
C MET A 164 -24.02 -9.24 19.13
N LEU A 165 -23.55 -8.11 19.68
CA LEU A 165 -24.36 -7.30 20.60
C LEU A 165 -25.61 -6.73 19.91
N MET A 166 -25.45 -6.18 18.70
CA MET A 166 -26.57 -5.64 17.93
C MET A 166 -27.61 -6.71 17.57
N GLY A 167 -27.16 -7.91 17.18
CA GLY A 167 -28.05 -9.04 16.92
C GLY A 167 -28.85 -9.44 18.16
N ASN A 168 -28.17 -9.66 19.29
CA ASN A 168 -28.84 -10.02 20.54
C ASN A 168 -29.82 -8.94 21.02
N LEU A 169 -29.45 -7.66 20.91
CA LEU A 169 -30.35 -6.54 21.28
C LEU A 169 -31.60 -6.47 20.39
N ALA A 170 -31.49 -6.80 19.11
CA ALA A 170 -32.64 -6.88 18.21
C ALA A 170 -33.62 -7.98 18.65
N ASP A 171 -33.10 -9.09 19.17
CA ASP A 171 -33.88 -10.20 19.72
C ASP A 171 -34.31 -9.98 21.19
N GLY A 172 -34.02 -8.81 21.76
CA GLY A 172 -34.37 -8.46 23.14
C GLY A 172 -33.50 -9.12 24.22
N ASN A 173 -32.40 -9.75 23.82
CA ASN A 173 -31.49 -10.48 24.71
C ASN A 173 -30.15 -9.76 24.87
N LEU A 174 -29.41 -10.12 25.92
CA LEU A 174 -28.04 -9.66 26.12
C LEU A 174 -27.07 -10.83 25.93
N PRO A 175 -25.94 -10.62 25.22
CA PRO A 175 -24.92 -11.66 25.07
C PRO A 175 -24.39 -12.07 26.45
N THR A 176 -24.33 -13.39 26.70
CA THR A 176 -23.78 -13.96 27.93
C THR A 176 -22.78 -15.06 27.57
N PRO A 177 -21.49 -14.96 27.95
CA PRO A 177 -20.87 -13.89 28.72
C PRO A 177 -20.62 -12.61 27.90
N MET A 178 -20.76 -11.47 28.55
CA MET A 178 -20.52 -10.14 27.96
C MET A 178 -19.04 -9.79 28.03
N ASN A 179 -18.43 -9.39 26.91
CA ASN A 179 -17.04 -8.95 26.92
C ASN A 179 -16.92 -7.48 27.39
N ALA A 180 -15.72 -7.06 27.79
CA ALA A 180 -15.48 -5.71 28.34
C ALA A 180 -15.88 -4.60 27.34
N TYR A 181 -15.64 -4.81 26.05
CA TYR A 181 -15.98 -3.86 24.99
C TYR A 181 -17.50 -3.69 24.81
N GLN A 182 -18.26 -4.79 24.83
CA GLN A 182 -19.73 -4.80 24.80
C GLN A 182 -20.32 -4.09 26.03
N GLY A 183 -19.69 -4.26 27.19
CA GLY A 183 -20.07 -3.53 28.41
C GLY A 183 -19.95 -2.01 28.25
N VAL A 184 -18.80 -1.54 27.76
CA VAL A 184 -18.58 -0.11 27.47
C VAL A 184 -19.56 0.41 26.43
N LEU A 185 -19.77 -0.31 25.32
CA LEU A 185 -20.74 0.05 24.28
C LEU A 185 -22.17 0.18 24.84
N LEU A 186 -22.59 -0.76 25.69
CA LEU A 186 -23.91 -0.71 26.32
C LEU A 186 -24.05 0.49 27.27
N GLU A 187 -23.01 0.86 28.01
CA GLU A 187 -23.04 2.09 28.81
C GLU A 187 -23.20 3.32 27.92
N TYR A 188 -22.44 3.43 26.84
CA TYR A 188 -22.59 4.52 25.86
C TYR A 188 -24.01 4.59 25.28
N LEU A 189 -24.61 3.45 24.92
CA LEU A 189 -25.97 3.37 24.38
C LEU A 189 -27.04 3.71 25.44
N LYS A 190 -26.87 3.26 26.69
CA LYS A 190 -27.78 3.57 27.81
C LYS A 190 -27.75 5.06 28.15
N VAL A 191 -26.56 5.66 28.26
CA VAL A 191 -26.39 7.09 28.55
C VAL A 191 -27.03 7.94 27.44
N LYS A 192 -26.80 7.59 26.17
CA LYS A 192 -27.37 8.33 25.03
C LYS A 192 -28.89 8.21 24.94
N THR A 193 -29.44 7.04 25.24
CA THR A 193 -30.90 6.82 25.28
C THR A 193 -31.54 7.54 26.47
N ALA A 194 -30.92 7.50 27.66
CA ALA A 194 -31.38 8.22 28.84
C ALA A 194 -31.35 9.74 28.63
N LEU A 195 -30.31 10.27 27.99
CA LEU A 195 -30.24 11.69 27.57
C LEU A 195 -31.37 12.04 26.59
N LYS A 196 -31.68 11.15 25.64
CA LYS A 196 -32.75 11.38 24.66
C LYS A 196 -34.14 11.38 25.32
N ILE A 197 -34.39 10.51 26.30
CA ILE A 197 -35.64 10.50 27.08
C ILE A 197 -35.75 11.75 27.96
N LEU A 198 -34.67 12.16 28.62
CA LEU A 198 -34.61 13.40 29.41
C LEU A 198 -34.83 14.66 28.56
N LEU A 199 -34.32 14.70 27.33
CA LEU A 199 -34.54 15.81 26.39
C LEU A 199 -35.97 15.86 25.84
N ILE A 200 -36.66 14.72 25.73
CA ILE A 200 -38.06 14.65 25.29
C ILE A 200 -39.03 14.99 26.44
N SER A 201 -38.68 14.73 27.71
CA SER A 201 -39.49 15.10 28.87
C SER A 201 -39.34 16.56 29.34
N ILE A 202 -38.54 17.38 28.65
CA ILE A 202 -38.35 18.82 28.93
C ILE A 202 -39.09 19.72 27.91
N TYR A 203 -39.79 19.13 26.94
CA TYR A 203 -40.73 19.80 26.03
C TYR A 203 -42.16 19.31 26.25
#